data_AF-A0A2V5Y7T0-F1
#
_entry.id   AF-A0A2V5Y7T0-F1
#
_cell.length_a   1.000
_cell.length_b   1.000
_cell.length_c   1.000
_cell.angle_alpha   90.00
_cell.angle_beta   90.00
_cell.angle_gamma   90.00
#
_symmetry.space_group_name_H-M   'P 1'
#
loop_
_entity.id
_entity.type
_entity.pdbx_description
1 polymer ?
#
loop_
_entity_poly.entity_id
_entity_poly.type
_entity_poly.pdbx_seq_one_letter_code
_entity_poly.pdbx_strand_id
1 'polypeptide(L)' 'VQPRLAGHGPTLFAGLSKHVDLKLVSRLEFGSGAVAMRYEPRR' A
#
# COMPACT_ATOMS: atom_id res chain seq x y z
N VAL A 1 -2.23 -4.20 -3.64
CA VAL A 1 -1.41 -5.38 -3.37
C VAL A 1 -1.46 -6.27 -4.60
N GLN A 2 -0.31 -6.47 -5.22
CA GLN A 2 -0.15 -7.38 -6.34
C GLN A 2 0.26 -8.76 -5.80
N PRO A 3 -0.23 -9.88 -6.36
CA PRO A 3 0.13 -11.22 -5.92
C PRO A 3 1.52 -11.65 -6.42
N ARG A 4 2.52 -10.77 -6.36
CA ARG A 4 3.90 -11.01 -6.78
C ARG A 4 4.89 -10.30 -5.86
N LEU A 5 5.96 -10.99 -5.50
CA LEU A 5 7.08 -10.46 -4.72
C LEU A 5 8.17 -9.94 -5.67
N ALA A 6 8.43 -8.64 -5.68
CA ALA A 6 9.58 -8.07 -6.38
C ALA A 6 10.82 -8.23 -5.50
N GLY A 7 11.80 -9.03 -5.93
CA GLY A 7 13.04 -9.27 -5.15
C GLY A 7 13.97 -8.06 -5.04
N HIS A 8 13.72 -7.00 -5.80
CA HIS A 8 14.47 -5.74 -5.77
C HIS A 8 13.65 -4.60 -6.41
N GLY A 9 13.90 -3.35 -6.05
CA GLY A 9 13.25 -2.17 -6.63
C GLY A 9 13.13 -1.00 -5.66
N PRO A 10 12.69 0.18 -6.13
CA PRO A 10 12.45 1.32 -5.26
C PRO A 10 11.40 0.96 -4.20
N THR A 11 11.75 1.14 -2.93
CA THR A 11 10.84 0.88 -1.81
C THR A 11 9.80 1.98 -1.74
N LEU A 12 8.51 1.62 -1.70
CA LEU A 12 7.36 2.53 -1.78
C LEU A 12 7.41 3.73 -0.82
N PHE A 13 8.11 3.58 0.31
CA PHE A 13 8.22 4.58 1.37
C PHE A 13 9.65 5.08 1.59
N ALA A 14 10.57 4.82 0.65
CA ALA A 14 11.93 5.35 0.74
C ALA A 14 11.89 6.89 0.73
N GLY A 15 12.40 7.51 1.80
CA GLY A 15 12.49 8.97 1.93
C GLY A 15 11.51 9.63 2.93
N LEU A 16 10.65 8.86 3.60
CA LEU A 16 9.87 9.41 4.73
C LEU A 16 10.81 9.72 5.91
N SER A 17 10.90 10.98 6.31
CA SER A 17 11.70 11.42 7.46
C SER A 17 11.03 11.12 8.81
N LYS A 18 9.72 10.82 8.80
CA LYS A 18 8.89 10.49 9.97
C LYS A 18 7.84 9.45 9.59
N HIS A 19 7.39 8.67 10.58
CA HIS A 19 6.29 7.72 10.41
C HIS A 19 4.99 8.47 10.08
N VAL A 20 4.22 7.93 9.13
CA VAL A 20 2.89 8.44 8.75
C VAL A 20 1.86 7.38 9.13
N ASP A 21 0.97 7.72 10.06
CA ASP A 21 -0.12 6.84 10.43
C ASP A 21 -1.19 6.84 9.34
N LEU A 22 -1.53 5.65 8.85
CA LEU A 22 -2.50 5.45 7.78
C LEU A 22 -3.70 4.66 8.31
N LYS A 23 -4.91 5.18 8.04
CA LYS A 23 -6.16 4.46 8.28
C LYS A 23 -6.63 3.83 6.97
N LEU A 24 -6.86 2.51 6.99
CA LEU A 24 -7.51 1.82 5.88
C LEU A 24 -8.99 2.22 5.83
N VAL A 25 -9.42 2.82 4.73
CA VAL A 25 -10.79 3.34 4.54
C VAL A 25 -11.56 2.60 3.46
N SER A 26 -10.88 1.86 2.59
CA SER A 26 -11.53 1.05 1.56
C SER A 26 -10.64 -0.10 1.10
N ARG A 27 -11.29 -1.20 0.71
CA ARG A 27 -10.68 -2.40 0.13
C ARG A 27 -11.53 -2.84 -1.06
N LEU A 28 -10.88 -3.11 -2.18
CA LEU A 28 -11.50 -3.62 -3.40
C LEU A 28 -10.71 -4.82 -3.91
N GLU A 29 -11.39 -5.92 -4.17
CA GLU A 29 -10.79 -7.15 -4.69
C GLU A 29 -11.13 -7.28 -6.17
N PHE A 30 -10.11 -7.60 -6.97
CA PHE A 30 -10.27 -7.86 -8.39
C PHE A 30 -10.31 -9.37 -8.63
N GLY A 31 -11.06 -9.81 -9.65
CA GLY A 31 -11.13 -11.23 -10.03
C GLY A 31 -9.78 -11.86 -10.44
N SER A 32 -8.74 -11.04 -10.66
CA SER A 32 -7.35 -11.46 -10.88
C SER A 32 -6.58 -11.81 -9.60
N GLY A 33 -7.19 -11.67 -8.42
CA GLY A 33 -6.55 -11.85 -7.12
C GLY A 33 -5.75 -10.63 -6.65
N ALA A 34 -5.72 -9.54 -7.43
CA ALA A 34 -5.19 -8.26 -6.98
C ALA A 34 -6.16 -7.58 -6.00
N VAL A 35 -5.62 -6.81 -5.05
CA VAL A 35 -6.43 -6.05 -4.08
C VAL A 35 -6.02 -4.58 -4.09
N ALA A 36 -6.95 -3.66 -4.34
CA ALA A 36 -6.74 -2.24 -4.11
C ALA A 36 -7.12 -1.88 -2.66
N MET A 37 -6.26 -1.11 -2.00
CA MET A 37 -6.47 -0.61 -0.64
C MET A 37 -6.36 0.91 -0.67
N ARG A 38 -7.35 1.61 -0.11
CA ARG A 38 -7.31 3.06 0.05
C ARG A 38 -6.97 3.39 1.49
N TYR A 39 -5.93 4.19 1.67
CA TYR A 39 -5.49 4.68 2.97
C TYR A 39 -5.65 6.20 3.03
N GLU A 40 -6.10 6.69 4.18
CA GLU A 40 -6.11 8.12 4.50
C GLU A 40 -5.16 8.39 5.66
N PRO A 41 -4.38 9.48 5.64
CA PRO A 41 -3.53 9.85 6.76
C PRO A 41 -4.37 10.16 7.99
N ARG A 42 -3.99 9.60 9.13
CA ARG A 42 -4.51 10.02 10.43
C ARG A 42 -3.82 11.33 10.80
N ARG A 43 -4.60 12.40 10.95
CA ARG A 43 -4.15 13.63 11.59
C ARG A 43 -4.04 13.44 13.09
#